data_AF-A0A2W7R5I1-F1
#
_entry.id   AF-A0A2W7R5I1-F1
#
_cell.length_a   1.000
_cell.length_b   1.000
_cell.length_c   1.000
_cell.angle_alpha   90.00
_cell.angle_beta   90.00
_cell.angle_gamma   90.00
#
_symmetry.space_group_name_H-M   'P 1'
#
loop_
_entity.id
_entity.type
_entity.pdbx_description
1 polymer ?
#
loop_
_entity_poly.entity_id
_entity_poly.type
_entity_poly.pdbx_seq_one_letter_code
_entity_poly.pdbx_strand_id
1 'polypeptide(L)'
;MRILKYILSILLVIWGLLIAWTKLFSVGLHFPFLTILTVIAIIAGITKHKKASLIFIISACLWIILSAETIGFVIFFDEGNYGRMLFGVIPFLLSTGLLFSTKTEIKLIDTLTKKFLLVPLFMLIGIGSYIYKPTTEEVNCWYYLNNDKTYNVRFAETPERTFEVELSSDELKKEVKEEALQYEGRKGYYCPETKVRVVTSFGKIISAKIMSFRNSEIDKKVNFSSPTKIPLEKVNGKLEILKPFILRLWN
;
A
#
# COMPACT_ATOMS: atom_id res chain seq x y z
N MET A 1 -2.83 37.09 6.61
CA MET A 1 -2.53 35.79 5.93
C MET A 1 -1.03 35.43 5.82
N ARG A 2 -0.07 36.39 5.77
CA ARG A 2 1.37 36.04 5.63
C ARG A 2 1.91 35.11 6.73
N ILE A 3 1.45 35.26 7.97
CA ILE A 3 1.89 34.45 9.11
C ILE A 3 1.25 33.04 9.07
N LEU A 4 0.00 32.96 8.62
CA LEU A 4 -0.79 31.72 8.62
C LEU A 4 -0.11 30.59 7.83
N LYS A 5 0.46 30.86 6.65
CA LYS A 5 1.16 29.84 5.86
C LYS A 5 2.35 29.22 6.61
N TYR A 6 3.06 30.00 7.44
CA TYR A 6 4.18 29.48 8.22
C TYR A 6 3.67 28.63 9.38
N ILE A 7 2.62 29.06 10.08
CA ILE A 7 1.98 28.27 11.14
C ILE A 7 1.52 26.92 10.60
N LEU A 8 0.77 26.91 9.48
CA LEU A 8 0.28 25.68 8.86
C LEU A 8 1.43 24.78 8.39
N SER A 9 2.50 25.36 7.85
CA SER A 9 3.67 24.58 7.43
C SER A 9 4.43 23.99 8.61
N ILE A 10 4.56 24.71 9.72
CA ILE A 10 5.18 24.19 10.95
C ILE A 10 4.35 23.03 11.50
N LEU A 11 3.01 23.16 11.54
CA LEU A 11 2.13 22.08 11.96
C LEU A 11 2.24 20.85 11.04
N LEU A 12 2.36 21.05 9.72
CA LEU A 12 2.63 19.96 8.77
C LEU A 12 3.98 19.28 9.02
N VAL A 13 5.01 20.04 9.38
CA VAL A 13 6.33 19.50 9.74
C VAL A 13 6.25 18.65 11.01
N ILE A 14 5.60 19.15 12.06
CA ILE A 14 5.37 18.40 13.31
C ILE A 14 4.62 17.11 13.00
N TRP A 15 3.56 17.18 12.19
CA TRP A 15 2.80 16.00 11.82
C TRP A 15 3.61 15.00 10.99
N GLY A 16 4.43 15.49 10.06
CA GLY A 16 5.32 14.64 9.28
C GLY A 16 6.39 13.95 10.13
N LEU A 17 6.87 14.60 11.19
CA LEU A 17 7.76 13.98 12.18
C LEU A 17 7.02 12.91 13.01
N LEU A 18 5.76 13.15 13.40
CA LEU A 18 4.93 12.15 14.10
C LEU A 18 4.71 10.91 13.22
N ILE A 19 4.36 11.10 11.94
CA ILE A 19 4.22 9.99 10.98
C ILE A 19 5.54 9.24 10.84
N ALA A 20 6.66 9.96 10.66
CA ALA A 20 7.98 9.33 10.54
C ALA A 20 8.32 8.51 11.79
N TRP A 21 8.04 9.06 12.98
CA TRP A 21 8.25 8.35 14.25
C TRP A 21 7.46 7.06 14.31
N THR A 22 6.16 7.09 13.99
CA THR A 22 5.33 5.86 13.96
C THR A 22 5.80 4.84 12.92
N LYS A 23 6.32 5.27 11.76
CA LYS A 23 6.79 4.39 10.69
C LYS A 23 8.19 3.82 10.94
N LEU A 24 9.05 4.54 11.65
CA LEU A 24 10.40 4.11 12.01
C LEU A 24 10.40 2.80 12.80
N PHE A 25 9.39 2.57 13.63
CA PHE A 25 9.23 1.34 14.41
C PHE A 25 8.59 0.17 13.63
N SER A 26 8.02 0.41 12.44
CA SER A 26 7.21 -0.60 11.73
C SER A 26 7.70 -0.97 10.33
N VAL A 27 8.35 -0.07 9.59
CA VAL A 27 8.69 -0.29 8.16
C VAL A 27 10.13 0.13 7.79
N GLY A 28 10.94 0.55 8.75
CA GLY A 28 12.28 1.08 8.49
C GLY A 28 12.28 2.49 7.90
N LEU A 29 13.47 2.98 7.53
CA LEU A 29 13.79 4.40 7.30
C LEU A 29 13.31 4.91 5.92
N HIS A 30 12.01 4.83 5.64
CA HIS A 30 11.41 5.55 4.53
C HIS A 30 11.33 7.05 4.88
N PHE A 31 12.30 7.80 4.36
CA PHE A 31 12.53 9.23 4.60
C PHE A 31 11.25 10.09 4.49
N PRO A 32 11.05 11.08 5.39
CA PRO A 32 9.90 11.98 5.31
C PRO A 32 10.20 13.13 4.32
N PHE A 33 10.28 12.81 3.02
CA PHE A 33 10.58 13.76 1.94
C PHE A 33 9.70 15.01 1.98
N LEU A 34 8.40 14.86 2.26
CA LEU A 34 7.46 15.98 2.36
C LEU A 34 7.77 16.90 3.53
N THR A 35 8.19 16.36 4.67
CA THR A 35 8.62 17.14 5.83
C THR A 35 9.83 17.99 5.46
N ILE A 36 10.83 17.39 4.80
CA ILE A 36 12.04 18.11 4.33
C ILE A 36 11.65 19.21 3.34
N LEU A 37 10.82 18.91 2.34
CA LEU A 37 10.37 19.90 1.36
C LEU A 37 9.61 21.06 2.03
N THR A 38 8.82 20.78 3.06
CA THR A 38 8.09 21.80 3.82
C THR A 38 9.04 22.67 4.65
N VAL A 39 10.08 22.08 5.25
CA VAL A 39 11.16 22.84 5.93
C VAL A 39 11.89 23.74 4.93
N ILE A 40 12.23 23.24 3.73
CA ILE A 40 12.83 24.05 2.66
C ILE A 40 11.91 25.22 2.28
N ALA A 41 10.60 24.99 2.19
CA ALA A 41 9.62 26.05 1.91
C ALA A 41 9.63 27.14 2.99
N ILE A 42 9.68 26.74 4.26
CA ILE A 42 9.77 27.66 5.41
C ILE A 42 11.05 28.50 5.33
N ILE A 43 12.22 27.85 5.17
CA ILE A 43 13.52 28.53 5.09
C ILE A 43 13.54 29.52 3.91
N ALA A 44 13.16 29.07 2.71
CA ALA A 44 13.08 29.92 1.52
C ALA A 44 12.11 31.10 1.71
N GLY A 45 11.02 30.88 2.44
CA GLY A 45 10.05 31.91 2.80
C GLY A 45 10.61 32.95 3.76
N ILE A 46 11.40 32.54 4.76
CA ILE A 46 12.03 33.44 5.74
C ILE A 46 13.13 34.27 5.07
N THR A 47 13.93 33.67 4.18
CA THR A 47 14.97 34.34 3.40
C THR A 47 14.42 35.22 2.26
N LYS A 48 13.09 35.32 2.13
CA LYS A 48 12.38 36.11 1.10
C LYS A 48 12.78 35.73 -0.33
N HIS A 49 13.10 34.46 -0.56
CA HIS A 49 13.44 33.97 -1.89
C HIS A 49 12.26 34.11 -2.85
N LYS A 50 12.50 34.57 -4.09
CA LYS A 50 11.44 34.85 -5.08
C LYS A 50 10.51 33.66 -5.34
N LYS A 51 11.05 32.44 -5.32
CA LYS A 51 10.30 31.20 -5.57
C LYS A 51 9.64 30.59 -4.32
N ALA A 52 9.74 31.20 -3.15
CA ALA A 52 9.26 30.59 -1.90
C ALA A 52 7.77 30.23 -1.94
N SER A 53 6.92 31.12 -2.47
CA SER A 53 5.48 30.84 -2.59
C SER A 53 5.16 29.64 -3.48
N LEU A 54 5.95 29.42 -4.53
CA LEU A 54 5.79 28.23 -5.38
C LEU A 54 6.13 26.96 -4.60
N ILE A 55 7.21 26.96 -3.82
CA ILE A 55 7.61 25.81 -3.01
C ILE A 55 6.54 25.48 -1.95
N PHE A 56 5.93 26.49 -1.32
CA PHE A 56 4.79 26.28 -0.41
C PHE A 56 3.59 25.63 -1.12
N ILE A 57 3.26 26.06 -2.34
CA ILE A 57 2.16 25.47 -3.12
C ILE A 57 2.48 24.02 -3.47
N ILE A 58 3.68 23.73 -3.97
CA ILE A 58 4.10 22.36 -4.31
C ILE A 58 4.03 21.45 -3.08
N SER A 59 4.57 21.91 -1.94
CA SER A 59 4.49 21.20 -0.66
C SER A 59 3.03 20.92 -0.28
N ALA A 60 2.15 21.92 -0.33
CA ALA A 60 0.73 21.76 -0.03
C ALA A 60 0.07 20.71 -0.94
N CYS A 61 0.28 20.78 -2.26
CA CYS A 61 -0.29 19.82 -3.22
C CYS A 61 0.15 18.38 -2.92
N LEU A 62 1.43 18.17 -2.65
CA LEU A 62 1.95 16.83 -2.35
C LEU A 62 1.41 16.29 -1.01
N TRP A 63 1.26 17.16 0.00
CA TRP A 63 0.59 16.79 1.25
C TRP A 63 -0.87 16.41 1.02
N ILE A 64 -1.61 17.12 0.16
CA ILE A 64 -3.00 16.76 -0.19
C ILE A 64 -3.04 15.37 -0.83
N ILE A 65 -2.14 15.07 -1.78
CA ILE A 65 -2.09 13.76 -2.44
C ILE A 65 -1.80 12.65 -1.43
N LEU A 66 -0.77 12.80 -0.58
CA LEU A 66 -0.43 11.79 0.44
C LEU A 66 -1.59 11.59 1.44
N SER A 67 -2.24 12.68 1.82
CA SER A 67 -3.38 12.63 2.73
C SER A 67 -4.54 11.87 2.11
N ALA A 68 -4.84 12.14 0.84
CA ALA A 68 -5.88 11.46 0.09
C ALA A 68 -5.56 9.97 -0.14
N GLU A 69 -4.30 9.63 -0.40
CA GLU A 69 -3.85 8.23 -0.40
C GLU A 69 -4.10 7.58 0.97
N THR A 70 -3.69 8.22 2.07
CA THR A 70 -3.89 7.69 3.43
C THR A 70 -5.37 7.51 3.78
N ILE A 71 -6.22 8.47 3.42
CA ILE A 71 -7.68 8.38 3.62
C ILE A 71 -8.24 7.24 2.77
N GLY A 72 -7.88 7.17 1.48
CA GLY A 72 -8.29 6.09 0.58
C GLY A 72 -7.87 4.71 1.08
N PHE A 73 -6.68 4.58 1.66
CA PHE A 73 -6.23 3.34 2.29
C PHE A 73 -7.22 2.87 3.35
N VAL A 74 -7.57 3.76 4.30
CA VAL A 74 -8.48 3.42 5.40
C VAL A 74 -9.85 3.04 4.85
N ILE A 75 -10.38 3.82 3.89
CA ILE A 75 -11.70 3.55 3.29
C ILE A 75 -11.76 2.17 2.63
N PHE A 76 -10.72 1.77 1.89
CA PHE A 76 -10.80 0.56 1.06
C PHE A 76 -10.22 -0.69 1.71
N PHE A 77 -9.30 -0.53 2.66
CA PHE A 77 -8.52 -1.64 3.18
C PHE A 77 -8.63 -1.82 4.70
N ASP A 78 -8.98 -0.78 5.44
CA ASP A 78 -8.96 -0.76 6.92
C ASP A 78 -10.18 -0.03 7.49
N GLU A 79 -11.36 -0.41 6.96
CA GLU A 79 -12.63 0.22 7.31
C GLU A 79 -12.88 0.15 8.82
N GLY A 80 -13.31 1.27 9.40
CA GLY A 80 -13.57 1.40 10.84
C GLY A 80 -12.37 1.88 11.68
N ASN A 81 -11.16 1.97 11.10
CA ASN A 81 -9.99 2.51 11.81
C ASN A 81 -9.95 4.05 11.77
N TYR A 82 -10.82 4.69 12.54
CA TYR A 82 -10.91 6.16 12.60
C TYR A 82 -9.64 6.83 13.11
N GLY A 83 -8.89 6.16 14.00
CA GLY A 83 -7.59 6.65 14.46
C GLY A 83 -6.60 6.79 13.32
N ARG A 84 -6.53 5.79 12.43
CA ARG A 84 -5.69 5.83 11.22
C ARG A 84 -6.16 6.89 10.24
N MET A 85 -7.48 7.11 10.14
CA MET A 85 -8.05 8.14 9.26
C MET A 85 -7.55 9.55 9.62
N LEU A 86 -7.35 9.84 10.91
CA LEU A 86 -6.84 11.15 11.37
C LEU A 86 -5.45 11.48 10.80
N PHE A 87 -4.60 10.48 10.57
CA PHE A 87 -3.28 10.68 9.96
C PHE A 87 -3.35 11.20 8.52
N GLY A 88 -4.47 10.98 7.82
CA GLY A 88 -4.74 11.59 6.52
C GLY A 88 -5.55 12.88 6.63
N VAL A 89 -6.60 12.92 7.46
CA VAL A 89 -7.52 14.08 7.55
C VAL A 89 -6.83 15.34 8.07
N ILE A 90 -5.98 15.23 9.10
CA ILE A 90 -5.33 16.41 9.69
C ILE A 90 -4.37 17.08 8.68
N PRO A 91 -3.44 16.36 8.03
CA PRO A 91 -2.60 16.94 7.00
C PRO A 91 -3.38 17.44 5.80
N PHE A 92 -4.49 16.81 5.44
CA PHE A 92 -5.37 17.28 4.36
C PHE A 92 -5.91 18.69 4.66
N LEU A 93 -6.42 18.92 5.87
CA LEU A 93 -6.95 20.22 6.29
C LEU A 93 -5.84 21.27 6.35
N LEU A 94 -4.69 20.94 6.94
CA LEU A 94 -3.54 21.85 7.07
C LEU A 94 -2.97 22.24 5.70
N SER A 95 -2.81 21.28 4.79
CA SER A 95 -2.28 21.50 3.44
C SER A 95 -3.26 22.25 2.54
N THR A 96 -4.56 21.99 2.66
CA THR A 96 -5.60 22.80 2.00
C THR A 96 -5.55 24.24 2.49
N GLY A 97 -5.49 24.47 3.81
CA GLY A 97 -5.30 25.81 4.37
C GLY A 97 -4.01 26.48 3.89
N LEU A 98 -2.92 25.71 3.74
CA LEU A 98 -1.64 26.20 3.23
C LEU A 98 -1.76 26.67 1.77
N LEU A 99 -2.46 25.89 0.93
CA LEU A 99 -2.71 26.21 -0.47
C LEU A 99 -3.47 27.54 -0.59
N PHE A 100 -4.55 27.72 0.18
CA PHE A 100 -5.36 28.94 0.14
C PHE A 100 -4.68 30.15 0.79
N SER A 101 -3.83 29.95 1.81
CA SER A 101 -3.11 31.03 2.49
C SER A 101 -1.89 31.54 1.74
N THR A 102 -1.41 30.80 0.74
CA THR A 102 -0.24 31.15 -0.06
C THR A 102 -0.64 31.94 -1.30
N LYS A 103 -0.09 33.14 -1.46
CA LYS A 103 -0.19 33.95 -2.70
C LYS A 103 1.02 33.72 -3.58
N THR A 104 0.81 33.50 -4.87
CA THR A 104 1.87 33.27 -5.87
C THR A 104 1.75 34.23 -7.05
N GLU A 105 2.87 34.60 -7.66
CA GLU A 105 2.89 35.46 -8.86
C GLU A 105 2.38 34.72 -10.11
N ILE A 106 2.24 33.40 -10.03
CA ILE A 106 1.72 32.55 -11.12
C ILE A 106 0.20 32.70 -11.21
N LYS A 107 -0.27 33.61 -12.07
CA LYS A 107 -1.69 33.90 -12.31
C LYS A 107 -2.55 32.66 -12.62
N LEU A 108 -1.96 31.63 -13.22
CA LEU A 108 -2.66 30.38 -13.56
C LEU A 108 -3.19 29.64 -12.32
N ILE A 109 -2.51 29.77 -11.18
CA ILE A 109 -2.81 29.02 -9.94
C ILE A 109 -3.34 29.95 -8.84
N ASP A 110 -3.07 31.26 -8.90
CA ASP A 110 -3.34 32.18 -7.77
C ASP A 110 -4.81 32.62 -7.62
N THR A 111 -5.74 32.13 -8.44
CA THR A 111 -7.17 32.42 -8.28
C THR A 111 -7.84 31.44 -7.31
N LEU A 112 -8.79 31.93 -6.52
CA LEU A 112 -9.53 31.12 -5.55
C LEU A 112 -10.16 29.90 -6.21
N THR A 113 -10.81 30.09 -7.37
CA THR A 113 -11.45 29.02 -8.14
C THR A 113 -10.47 27.95 -8.57
N LYS A 114 -9.26 28.31 -9.02
CA LYS A 114 -8.25 27.33 -9.43
C LYS A 114 -7.71 26.55 -8.24
N LYS A 115 -7.44 27.21 -7.11
CA LYS A 115 -7.04 26.52 -5.87
C LYS A 115 -8.14 25.58 -5.38
N PHE A 116 -9.39 25.99 -5.48
CA PHE A 116 -10.53 25.14 -5.16
C PHE A 116 -10.63 23.93 -6.07
N LEU A 117 -10.38 24.06 -7.38
CA LEU A 117 -10.35 22.94 -8.32
C LEU A 117 -9.14 22.00 -8.12
N LEU A 118 -8.02 22.50 -7.61
CA LEU A 118 -6.84 21.69 -7.33
C LEU A 118 -7.08 20.68 -6.20
N VAL A 119 -7.85 21.05 -5.16
CA VAL A 119 -8.13 20.15 -4.03
C VAL A 119 -8.80 18.84 -4.45
N PRO A 120 -9.96 18.82 -5.15
CA PRO A 120 -10.59 17.59 -5.61
C PRO A 120 -9.73 16.87 -6.67
N LEU A 121 -9.00 17.59 -7.52
CA LEU A 121 -8.07 16.97 -8.46
C LEU A 121 -7.00 16.14 -7.74
N PHE A 122 -6.36 16.70 -6.71
CA PHE A 122 -5.35 15.98 -5.94
C PHE A 122 -5.95 14.88 -5.06
N MET A 123 -7.18 15.04 -4.57
CA MET A 123 -7.91 13.94 -3.93
C MET A 123 -8.13 12.77 -4.89
N LEU A 124 -8.57 13.04 -6.12
CA LEU A 124 -8.75 12.02 -7.16
C LEU A 124 -7.44 11.32 -7.51
N ILE A 125 -6.32 12.04 -7.55
CA ILE A 125 -5.00 11.44 -7.78
C ILE A 125 -4.62 10.52 -6.61
N GLY A 126 -4.75 10.98 -5.37
CA GLY A 126 -4.40 10.18 -4.18
C GLY A 126 -5.27 8.94 -4.02
N ILE A 127 -6.59 9.08 -4.10
CA ILE A 127 -7.55 7.97 -4.02
C ILE A 127 -7.45 7.07 -5.27
N GLY A 128 -7.26 7.66 -6.44
CA GLY A 128 -7.10 6.96 -7.72
C GLY A 128 -5.86 6.07 -7.78
N SER A 129 -4.87 6.28 -6.90
CA SER A 129 -3.74 5.36 -6.75
C SER A 129 -4.15 3.92 -6.38
N TYR A 130 -5.38 3.73 -5.90
CA TYR A 130 -5.95 2.41 -5.58
C TYR A 130 -6.74 1.74 -6.70
N ILE A 131 -6.86 2.36 -7.89
CA ILE A 131 -7.52 1.73 -9.04
C ILE A 131 -6.87 0.39 -9.39
N TYR A 132 -5.55 0.33 -9.32
CA TYR A 132 -4.79 -0.87 -9.64
C TYR A 132 -3.50 -0.90 -8.81
N LYS A 133 -3.50 -1.68 -7.72
CA LYS A 133 -2.34 -1.80 -6.82
C LYS A 133 -1.86 -3.26 -6.76
N PRO A 134 -0.75 -3.60 -7.44
CA PRO A 134 -0.14 -4.91 -7.34
C PRO A 134 0.73 -5.01 -6.09
N THR A 135 0.59 -6.09 -5.34
CA THR A 135 1.46 -6.44 -4.20
C THR A 135 1.92 -7.89 -4.32
N THR A 136 2.92 -8.27 -3.53
CA THR A 136 3.34 -9.66 -3.39
C THR A 136 3.17 -10.04 -1.93
N GLU A 137 2.34 -11.03 -1.68
CA GLU A 137 2.13 -11.59 -0.35
C GLU A 137 2.84 -12.92 -0.23
N GLU A 138 3.38 -13.18 0.95
CA GLU A 138 4.00 -14.46 1.30
C GLU A 138 3.04 -15.24 2.19
N VAL A 139 2.74 -16.48 1.80
CA VAL A 139 1.77 -17.34 2.50
C VAL A 139 2.19 -18.80 2.36
N ASN A 140 1.95 -19.60 3.38
CA ASN A 140 2.29 -21.02 3.32
C ASN A 140 1.25 -21.78 2.50
N CYS A 141 1.71 -22.69 1.63
CA CYS A 141 0.83 -23.45 0.73
C CYS A 141 1.02 -24.96 0.88
N TRP A 142 -0.10 -25.68 0.85
CA TRP A 142 -0.15 -27.14 0.81
C TRP A 142 -0.89 -27.60 -0.45
N TYR A 143 -0.26 -28.47 -1.23
CA TYR A 143 -0.80 -29.00 -2.47
C TYR A 143 -1.22 -30.46 -2.29
N TYR A 144 -2.49 -30.75 -2.53
CA TYR A 144 -3.07 -32.10 -2.43
C TYR A 144 -3.35 -32.63 -3.84
N LEU A 145 -2.35 -33.31 -4.40
CA LEU A 145 -2.33 -33.78 -5.79
C LEU A 145 -3.13 -35.08 -5.98
N ASN A 146 -4.39 -35.08 -5.55
CA ASN A 146 -5.23 -36.28 -5.46
C ASN A 146 -5.81 -36.74 -6.82
N ASN A 147 -6.02 -35.82 -7.78
CA ASN A 147 -6.59 -36.10 -9.09
C ASN A 147 -5.60 -35.78 -10.22
N ASP A 148 -5.84 -36.38 -11.39
CA ASP A 148 -4.96 -36.20 -12.55
C ASP A 148 -5.07 -34.82 -13.18
N LYS A 149 -6.28 -34.25 -13.28
CA LYS A 149 -6.55 -32.99 -13.99
C LYS A 149 -6.59 -31.74 -13.10
N THR A 150 -7.01 -31.91 -11.85
CA THR A 150 -7.16 -30.81 -10.89
C THR A 150 -6.57 -31.23 -9.54
N TYR A 151 -6.27 -30.25 -8.70
CA TYR A 151 -5.76 -30.50 -7.36
C TYR A 151 -6.13 -29.36 -6.42
N ASN A 152 -6.31 -29.69 -5.15
CA ASN A 152 -6.63 -28.71 -4.13
C ASN A 152 -5.35 -28.08 -3.59
N VAL A 153 -5.36 -26.76 -3.46
CA VAL A 153 -4.31 -26.00 -2.82
C VAL A 153 -4.89 -25.27 -1.63
N ARG A 154 -4.28 -25.49 -0.47
CA ARG A 154 -4.62 -24.79 0.77
C ARG A 154 -3.57 -23.75 1.06
N PHE A 155 -4.02 -22.51 1.19
CA PHE A 155 -3.22 -21.36 1.60
C PHE A 155 -3.47 -21.11 3.08
N ALA A 156 -2.40 -20.95 3.86
CA ALA A 156 -2.48 -20.81 5.30
C ALA A 156 -1.51 -19.73 5.81
N GLU A 157 -2.05 -18.80 6.59
CA GLU A 157 -1.24 -17.90 7.43
C GLU A 157 -1.12 -18.45 8.84
N THR A 158 -2.25 -18.93 9.39
CA THR A 158 -2.34 -19.68 10.66
C THR A 158 -3.34 -20.82 10.50
N PRO A 159 -3.43 -21.80 11.42
CA PRO A 159 -4.38 -22.91 11.30
C PRO A 159 -5.84 -22.48 11.10
N GLU A 160 -6.24 -21.33 11.64
CA GLU A 160 -7.61 -20.78 11.59
C GLU A 160 -7.80 -19.72 10.49
N ARG A 161 -6.70 -19.28 9.86
CA ARG A 161 -6.71 -18.36 8.73
C ARG A 161 -6.18 -19.11 7.53
N THR A 162 -7.11 -19.79 6.86
CA THR A 162 -6.85 -20.53 5.62
C THR A 162 -7.91 -20.25 4.56
N PHE A 163 -7.54 -20.45 3.29
CA PHE A 163 -8.49 -20.64 2.20
C PHE A 163 -8.00 -21.77 1.30
N GLU A 164 -8.94 -22.41 0.62
CA GLU A 164 -8.69 -23.51 -0.30
C GLU A 164 -9.23 -23.18 -1.68
N VAL A 165 -8.55 -23.69 -2.69
CA VAL A 165 -8.94 -23.49 -4.08
C VAL A 165 -8.50 -24.69 -4.92
N GLU A 166 -9.35 -25.07 -5.86
CA GLU A 166 -9.04 -26.09 -6.84
C GLU A 166 -8.32 -25.44 -8.04
N LEU A 167 -7.14 -25.96 -8.38
CA LEU A 167 -6.34 -25.50 -9.51
C LEU A 167 -6.23 -26.59 -10.58
N SER A 168 -5.97 -26.15 -11.81
CA SER A 168 -5.64 -27.02 -12.94
C SER A 168 -4.44 -26.39 -13.67
N SER A 169 -3.25 -26.94 -13.41
CA SER A 169 -1.99 -26.52 -14.04
C SER A 169 -1.00 -27.69 -13.95
N ASP A 170 -0.76 -28.34 -15.09
CA ASP A 170 0.16 -29.48 -15.16
C ASP A 170 1.61 -29.06 -14.89
N GLU A 171 1.98 -27.86 -15.34
CA GLU A 171 3.30 -27.26 -15.12
C GLU A 171 3.57 -27.05 -13.63
N LEU A 172 2.66 -26.34 -12.94
CA LEU A 172 2.78 -26.12 -11.49
C LEU A 172 2.72 -27.43 -10.71
N LYS A 173 1.87 -28.38 -11.13
CA LYS A 173 1.78 -29.71 -10.51
C LYS A 173 3.12 -30.46 -10.61
N LYS A 174 3.80 -30.40 -11.75
CA LYS A 174 5.11 -31.03 -11.96
C LYS A 174 6.17 -30.36 -11.09
N GLU A 175 6.27 -29.04 -11.12
CA GLU A 175 7.25 -28.29 -10.33
C GLU A 175 7.07 -28.48 -8.82
N VAL A 176 5.82 -28.52 -8.34
CA VAL A 176 5.52 -28.82 -6.93
C VAL A 176 5.95 -30.25 -6.56
N LYS A 177 5.74 -31.24 -7.44
CA LYS A 177 6.18 -32.62 -7.18
C LYS A 177 7.71 -32.74 -7.06
N GLU A 178 8.43 -32.00 -7.89
CA GLU A 178 9.89 -32.04 -7.95
C GLU A 178 10.52 -31.25 -6.80
N GLU A 179 9.93 -30.11 -6.43
CA GLU A 179 10.62 -29.13 -5.60
C GLU A 179 10.08 -28.97 -4.18
N ALA A 180 8.80 -29.28 -3.93
CA ALA A 180 8.18 -29.03 -2.64
C ALA A 180 8.65 -30.00 -1.55
N LEU A 181 8.44 -29.62 -0.30
CA LEU A 181 8.76 -30.46 0.85
C LEU A 181 7.65 -31.50 1.08
N GLN A 182 8.05 -32.67 1.56
CA GLN A 182 7.13 -33.67 2.10
C GLN A 182 7.56 -34.00 3.52
N TYR A 183 6.62 -33.98 4.45
CA TYR A 183 6.86 -34.39 5.83
C TYR A 183 6.30 -35.79 6.06
N GLU A 184 7.06 -36.63 6.76
CA GLU A 184 6.59 -37.96 7.15
C GLU A 184 5.28 -37.85 7.94
N GLY A 185 4.29 -38.68 7.58
CA GLY A 185 2.98 -38.70 8.23
C GLY A 185 2.02 -37.57 7.84
N ARG A 186 2.41 -36.60 6.99
CA ARG A 186 1.50 -35.57 6.46
C ARG A 186 1.22 -35.77 4.97
N LYS A 187 -0.06 -35.76 4.59
CA LYS A 187 -0.47 -35.81 3.19
C LYS A 187 -0.28 -34.44 2.54
N GLY A 188 0.24 -34.44 1.30
CA GLY A 188 0.39 -33.26 0.47
C GLY A 188 1.83 -32.74 0.41
N TYR A 189 2.04 -31.81 -0.53
CA TYR A 189 3.33 -31.18 -0.81
C TYR A 189 3.32 -29.77 -0.20
N TYR A 190 4.34 -29.44 0.58
CA TYR A 190 4.45 -28.19 1.29
C TYR A 190 5.39 -27.21 0.59
N CYS A 191 4.87 -26.03 0.28
CA CYS A 191 5.61 -24.88 -0.23
C CYS A 191 5.54 -23.74 0.80
N PRO A 192 6.55 -23.61 1.69
CA PRO A 192 6.62 -22.49 2.62
C PRO A 192 6.80 -21.16 1.87
N GLU A 193 6.39 -20.06 2.51
CA GLU A 193 6.61 -18.68 2.02
C GLU A 193 6.31 -18.52 0.51
N THR A 194 5.20 -19.11 0.06
CA THR A 194 4.78 -19.04 -1.33
C THR A 194 4.43 -17.59 -1.65
N LYS A 195 5.10 -17.04 -2.66
CA LYS A 195 4.89 -15.69 -3.16
C LYS A 195 3.70 -15.69 -4.10
N VAL A 196 2.66 -14.98 -3.69
CA VAL A 196 1.46 -14.75 -4.48
C VAL A 196 1.44 -13.29 -4.90
N ARG A 197 1.48 -13.04 -6.20
CA ARG A 197 1.26 -11.70 -6.74
C ARG A 197 -0.23 -11.41 -6.73
N VAL A 198 -0.63 -10.44 -5.94
CA VAL A 198 -2.02 -10.03 -5.75
C VAL A 198 -2.23 -8.67 -6.42
N VAL A 199 -3.34 -8.52 -7.11
CA VAL A 199 -3.77 -7.26 -7.70
C VAL A 199 -5.08 -6.86 -7.04
N THR A 200 -5.11 -5.64 -6.51
CA THR A 200 -6.30 -5.06 -5.91
C THR A 200 -6.78 -3.84 -6.69
N SER A 201 -8.09 -3.64 -6.67
CA SER A 201 -8.78 -2.44 -7.15
C SER A 201 -9.70 -1.97 -6.04
N PHE A 202 -9.44 -0.79 -5.48
CA PHE A 202 -10.22 -0.19 -4.38
C PHE A 202 -10.51 -1.19 -3.25
N GLY A 203 -9.47 -1.87 -2.75
CA GLY A 203 -9.61 -2.82 -1.64
C GLY A 203 -10.00 -4.25 -2.05
N LYS A 204 -10.62 -4.41 -3.23
CA LYS A 204 -11.07 -5.71 -3.73
C LYS A 204 -9.95 -6.42 -4.49
N ILE A 205 -9.70 -7.69 -4.15
CA ILE A 205 -8.78 -8.53 -4.92
C ILE A 205 -9.44 -8.87 -6.26
N ILE A 206 -8.78 -8.52 -7.37
CA ILE A 206 -9.27 -8.77 -8.74
C ILE A 206 -8.45 -9.84 -9.47
N SER A 207 -7.23 -10.11 -9.01
CA SER A 207 -6.39 -11.19 -9.53
C SER A 207 -5.39 -11.64 -8.47
N ALA A 208 -5.11 -12.93 -8.41
CA ALA A 208 -4.00 -13.48 -7.64
C ALA A 208 -3.27 -14.55 -8.48
N LYS A 209 -1.94 -14.56 -8.43
CA LYS A 209 -1.10 -15.49 -9.17
C LYS A 209 -0.01 -16.06 -8.27
N ILE A 210 0.15 -17.37 -8.27
CA ILE A 210 1.24 -18.07 -7.59
C ILE A 210 2.50 -17.88 -8.45
N MET A 211 3.59 -17.38 -7.87
CA MET A 211 4.80 -17.01 -8.61
C MET A 211 6.00 -17.90 -8.29
N SER A 212 6.21 -18.18 -7.01
CA SER A 212 7.42 -18.83 -6.50
C SER A 212 7.19 -19.29 -5.07
N PHE A 213 8.10 -20.06 -4.50
CA PHE A 213 8.14 -20.28 -3.06
C PHE A 213 9.58 -20.23 -2.54
N ARG A 214 9.72 -19.97 -1.24
CA ARG A 214 11.01 -19.97 -0.55
C ARG A 214 10.90 -20.84 0.69
N ASN A 215 11.93 -21.63 0.94
CA ASN A 215 12.13 -22.22 2.25
C ASN A 215 13.36 -21.58 2.90
N SER A 216 13.14 -20.71 3.89
CA SER A 216 14.22 -20.09 4.64
C SER A 216 14.98 -21.06 5.56
N GLU A 217 14.40 -22.20 5.92
CA GLU A 217 15.06 -23.21 6.78
C GLU A 217 16.22 -23.92 6.07
N ILE A 218 16.11 -24.11 4.75
CA ILE A 218 17.11 -24.81 3.93
C ILE A 218 17.68 -23.92 2.81
N ASP A 219 17.45 -22.61 2.90
CA ASP A 219 17.79 -21.59 1.90
C ASP A 219 17.45 -21.96 0.44
N LYS A 220 16.28 -22.60 0.25
CA LYS A 220 15.79 -23.00 -1.07
C LYS A 220 14.88 -21.93 -1.64
N LYS A 221 15.09 -21.56 -2.90
CA LYS A 221 14.20 -20.65 -3.64
C LYS A 221 13.86 -21.25 -4.99
N VAL A 222 12.56 -21.33 -5.27
CA VAL A 222 12.04 -21.90 -6.52
C VAL A 222 11.13 -20.88 -7.17
N ASN A 223 11.49 -20.46 -8.39
CA ASN A 223 10.61 -19.65 -9.22
C ASN A 223 9.88 -20.58 -10.18
N PHE A 224 8.54 -20.56 -10.15
CA PHE A 224 7.76 -21.37 -11.06
C PHE A 224 7.87 -20.81 -12.48
N SER A 225 8.03 -21.69 -13.47
CA SER A 225 8.18 -21.28 -14.87
C SER A 225 6.93 -20.57 -15.39
N SER A 226 5.76 -20.99 -14.90
CA SER A 226 4.45 -20.47 -15.28
C SER A 226 3.68 -19.95 -14.06
N PRO A 227 3.53 -18.62 -13.90
CA PRO A 227 2.68 -18.08 -12.85
C PRO A 227 1.22 -18.54 -12.97
N THR A 228 0.75 -19.33 -12.01
CA THR A 228 -0.59 -19.92 -12.08
C THR A 228 -1.62 -19.00 -11.43
N LYS A 229 -2.67 -18.67 -12.18
CA LYS A 229 -3.77 -17.82 -11.69
C LYS A 229 -4.65 -18.60 -10.71
N ILE A 230 -4.98 -17.96 -9.58
CA ILE A 230 -5.95 -18.46 -8.61
C ILE A 230 -7.36 -18.06 -9.11
N PRO A 231 -8.29 -19.01 -9.31
CA PRO A 231 -9.68 -18.72 -9.65
C PRO A 231 -10.41 -18.20 -8.40
N LEU A 232 -10.48 -16.87 -8.26
CA LEU A 232 -11.01 -16.19 -7.07
C LEU A 232 -12.47 -16.52 -6.78
N GLU A 233 -13.25 -16.84 -7.82
CA GLU A 233 -14.65 -17.25 -7.76
C GLU A 233 -14.85 -18.67 -7.19
N LYS A 234 -13.80 -19.47 -7.08
CA LYS A 234 -13.83 -20.85 -6.56
C LYS A 234 -13.14 -20.99 -5.21
N VAL A 235 -12.81 -19.88 -4.56
CA VAL A 235 -12.11 -19.88 -3.26
C VAL A 235 -13.09 -20.21 -2.15
N ASN A 236 -12.73 -21.17 -1.30
CA ASN A 236 -13.44 -21.49 -0.07
C ASN A 236 -12.61 -21.05 1.14
N GLY A 237 -13.09 -20.09 1.92
CA GLY A 237 -12.41 -19.58 3.12
C GLY A 237 -11.99 -18.11 3.05
N LYS A 238 -11.00 -17.72 3.87
CA LYS A 238 -10.62 -16.32 4.11
C LYS A 238 -9.62 -15.80 3.07
N LEU A 239 -10.11 -15.30 1.93
CA LEU A 239 -9.27 -14.70 0.89
C LEU A 239 -8.47 -13.47 1.37
N GLU A 240 -8.87 -12.86 2.50
CA GLU A 240 -8.20 -11.72 3.13
C GLU A 240 -6.74 -11.97 3.49
N ILE A 241 -6.31 -13.23 3.58
CA ILE A 241 -4.90 -13.61 3.79
C ILE A 241 -3.99 -13.10 2.66
N LEU A 242 -4.57 -12.86 1.47
CA LEU A 242 -3.88 -12.29 0.33
C LEU A 242 -3.98 -10.75 0.26
N LYS A 243 -4.60 -10.08 1.24
CA LYS A 243 -4.59 -8.61 1.27
C LYS A 243 -3.20 -8.08 1.66
N PRO A 244 -2.82 -6.88 1.18
CA PRO A 244 -1.49 -6.30 1.37
C PRO A 244 -0.96 -6.35 2.80
N PHE A 245 0.30 -6.78 2.98
CA PHE A 245 1.00 -6.83 4.28
C PHE A 245 0.98 -5.52 5.08
N ILE A 246 0.88 -4.36 4.42
CA ILE A 246 0.74 -3.04 5.09
C ILE A 246 -0.48 -3.01 6.02
N LEU A 247 -1.52 -3.81 5.77
CA LEU A 247 -2.64 -3.94 6.69
C LEU A 247 -2.31 -4.69 7.99
N ARG A 248 -1.32 -5.59 7.94
CA ARG A 248 -0.94 -6.46 9.06
C ARG A 248 0.06 -5.81 10.01
N LEU A 249 0.89 -4.88 9.52
CA LEU A 249 1.90 -4.17 10.31
C LEU A 249 1.35 -3.20 11.36
N TRP A 250 0.04 -2.93 11.35
CA TRP A 250 -0.56 -1.85 12.13
C TRP A 250 -1.84 -2.26 12.88
N ASN A 251 -2.12 -3.58 12.93
CA ASN A 251 -3.01 -4.21 13.90
C ASN A 251 -2.18 -4.74 15.07
#